data_AF-A0A849HXV1-F1
#
_entry.id   AF-A0A849HXV1-F1
#
_cell.length_a   1.000
_cell.length_b   1.000
_cell.length_c   1.000
_cell.angle_alpha   90.00
_cell.angle_beta   90.00
_cell.angle_gamma   90.00
#
_symmetry.space_group_name_H-M   'P 1'
#
loop_
_entity.id
_entity.type
_entity.pdbx_description
1 polymer ?
#
loop_
_entity_poly.entity_id
_entity_poly.type
_entity_poly.pdbx_seq_one_letter_code
_entity_poly.pdbx_strand_id
1 'polypeptide(L)'
;MAKKSIKERELKRELLVKKFAPLRDEIKKRLSELYALLVNTDGEHTEVYAEIDALQRKYDLKVPRNATVKRLRNRCRMTGRGRGVYRKFRLGRSMLREAAMMGLVPGVRKSSW
;
A
#
# COMPACT_ATOMS: atom_id res chain seq x y z
N MET A 1 -18.74 -14.64 -3.57
CA MET A 1 -17.50 -14.05 -4.15
C MET A 1 -17.62 -12.52 -4.17
N ALA A 2 -16.52 -11.77 -4.36
CA ALA A 2 -16.61 -10.30 -4.45
C ALA A 2 -17.13 -9.84 -5.82
N LYS A 3 -17.86 -8.72 -5.87
CA LYS A 3 -18.36 -8.09 -7.10
C LYS A 3 -17.19 -7.79 -8.05
N LYS A 4 -17.39 -7.99 -9.37
CA LYS A 4 -16.38 -7.69 -10.41
C LYS A 4 -15.88 -6.26 -10.33
N SER A 5 -16.80 -5.30 -10.15
CA SER A 5 -16.49 -3.88 -9.99
C SER A 5 -15.55 -3.57 -8.81
N ILE A 6 -15.60 -4.39 -7.75
CA ILE A 6 -14.74 -4.22 -6.58
C ILE A 6 -13.32 -4.76 -6.84
N LYS A 7 -13.20 -5.85 -7.60
CA LYS A 7 -11.89 -6.36 -8.04
C LYS A 7 -11.22 -5.35 -8.97
N GLU A 8 -11.97 -4.83 -9.93
CA GLU A 8 -11.48 -3.84 -10.90
C GLU A 8 -11.09 -2.51 -10.24
N ARG A 9 -11.83 -2.08 -9.21
CA ARG A 9 -11.46 -0.91 -8.42
C ARG A 9 -10.09 -1.06 -7.74
N GLU A 10 -9.77 -2.26 -7.27
CA GLU A 10 -8.46 -2.54 -6.67
C GLU A 10 -7.36 -2.54 -7.74
N LEU A 11 -7.61 -3.17 -8.88
CA LEU A 11 -6.68 -3.19 -10.02
C LEU A 11 -6.34 -1.77 -10.49
N LYS A 12 -7.35 -0.91 -10.65
CA LYS A 12 -7.15 0.51 -10.99
C LYS A 12 -6.26 1.23 -9.96
N ARG A 13 -6.42 0.95 -8.67
CA ARG A 13 -5.57 1.55 -7.62
C ARG A 13 -4.14 1.05 -7.72
N GLU A 14 -3.92 -0.24 -7.94
CA GLU A 14 -2.58 -0.80 -8.12
C GLU A 14 -1.85 -0.16 -9.30
N LEU A 15 -2.54 0.04 -10.43
CA LEU A 15 -1.98 0.71 -11.60
C LEU A 15 -1.62 2.17 -11.32
N LEU A 16 -2.51 2.92 -10.65
CA LEU A 16 -2.22 4.30 -10.25
C LEU A 16 -1.04 4.38 -9.27
N VAL A 17 -1.00 3.46 -8.30
CA VAL A 17 0.10 3.38 -7.33
C VAL A 17 1.42 3.15 -8.07
N LYS A 18 1.47 2.27 -9.08
CA LYS A 18 2.68 2.06 -9.87
C LYS A 18 3.05 3.29 -10.69
N LYS A 19 2.08 3.93 -11.36
CA LYS A 19 2.30 5.14 -12.18
C LYS A 19 2.94 6.28 -11.39
N PHE A 20 2.48 6.53 -10.16
CA PHE A 20 2.97 7.63 -9.32
C PHE A 20 4.04 7.20 -8.30
N ALA A 21 4.64 6.01 -8.46
CA ALA A 21 5.75 5.57 -7.62
C ALA A 21 6.97 6.51 -7.65
N PRO A 22 7.56 6.86 -8.81
CA PRO A 22 8.78 7.67 -8.85
C PRO A 22 8.61 9.06 -8.21
N LEU A 23 7.53 9.77 -8.57
CA LEU A 23 7.21 11.09 -8.01
C LEU A 23 7.09 11.07 -6.47
N ARG A 24 6.51 9.99 -5.91
CA ARG A 24 6.40 9.85 -4.45
C ARG A 24 7.75 9.62 -3.80
N ASP A 25 8.61 8.84 -4.44
CA ASP A 25 9.92 8.52 -3.88
C ASP A 25 10.81 9.76 -3.88
N GLU A 26 10.75 10.58 -4.94
CA GLU A 26 11.39 11.91 -4.99
C GLU A 26 10.92 12.81 -3.84
N ILE A 27 9.59 12.97 -3.69
CA ILE A 27 9.04 13.85 -2.64
C ILE A 27 9.37 13.33 -1.24
N LYS A 28 9.34 12.02 -1.03
CA LYS A 28 9.72 11.42 0.26
C LYS A 28 11.18 11.64 0.60
N LYS A 29 12.09 11.54 -0.38
CA LYS A 29 13.52 11.83 -0.17
C LYS A 29 13.68 13.28 0.28
N ARG A 30 13.08 14.23 -0.46
CA ARG A 30 13.16 15.66 -0.09
C ARG A 30 12.57 15.93 1.29
N LEU A 31 11.41 15.37 1.61
CA LEU A 31 10.82 15.48 2.95
C LEU A 31 11.76 14.93 4.02
N SER A 32 12.41 13.79 3.78
CA SER A 32 13.38 13.21 4.73
C SER A 32 14.56 14.14 5.00
N GLU A 33 15.07 14.83 3.96
CA GLU A 33 16.14 15.82 4.11
C GLU A 33 15.68 17.02 4.94
N LEU A 34 14.49 17.55 4.64
CA LEU A 34 13.92 18.70 5.36
C LEU A 34 13.63 18.37 6.83
N TYR A 35 13.07 17.19 7.11
CA TYR A 35 12.87 16.73 8.48
C TYR A 35 14.19 16.49 9.22
N ALA A 36 15.26 16.07 8.53
CA ALA A 36 16.58 15.95 9.15
C ALA A 36 17.15 17.32 9.55
N LEU A 37 16.95 18.36 8.73
CA LEU A 37 17.34 19.73 9.08
C LEU A 37 16.61 20.21 10.34
N LEU A 38 15.28 20.04 10.40
CA LEU A 38 14.47 20.40 11.58
C LEU A 38 14.94 19.78 12.90
N VAL A 39 15.54 18.59 12.84
CA VAL A 39 15.99 17.84 14.03
C VAL A 39 17.42 18.23 14.45
N ASN A 40 18.26 18.63 13.49
CA ASN A 40 19.69 18.86 13.72
C ASN A 40 20.04 20.33 14.00
N THR A 41 19.15 21.27 13.71
CA THR A 41 19.37 22.69 13.94
C THR A 41 18.39 23.26 14.96
N ASP A 42 18.91 24.01 15.92
CA ASP A 42 18.11 24.79 16.87
C ASP A 42 17.89 26.18 16.28
N GLY A 43 16.62 26.62 16.16
CA GLY A 43 16.27 27.93 15.58
C GLY A 43 14.85 28.02 15.03
N GLU A 44 14.50 29.17 14.45
CA GLU A 44 13.23 29.35 13.74
C GLU A 44 13.28 28.72 12.35
N HIS A 45 12.48 27.68 12.14
CA HIS A 45 12.48 26.87 10.90
C HIS A 45 11.42 27.28 9.89
N THR A 46 11.07 28.57 9.86
CA THR A 46 9.94 29.10 9.09
C THR A 46 10.04 28.79 7.60
N GLU A 47 11.25 28.87 7.04
CA GLU A 47 11.55 28.55 5.64
C GLU A 47 11.38 27.06 5.34
N VAL A 48 11.82 26.20 6.26
CA VAL A 48 11.71 24.74 6.12
C VAL A 48 10.25 24.30 6.13
N TYR A 49 9.43 24.87 7.03
CA TYR A 49 8.00 24.61 7.05
C TYR A 49 7.30 25.09 5.77
N ALA A 50 7.68 26.25 5.23
CA ALA A 50 7.14 26.75 3.96
C ALA A 50 7.47 25.82 2.79
N GLU A 51 8.67 25.23 2.76
CA GLU A 51 9.06 24.27 1.72
C GLU A 51 8.29 22.94 1.85
N ILE A 52 8.09 22.43 3.08
CA ILE A 52 7.27 21.25 3.34
C ILE A 52 5.84 21.47 2.81
N ASP A 53 5.25 22.61 3.10
CA ASP A 53 3.91 22.97 2.63
C ASP A 53 3.84 23.06 1.11
N ALA A 54 4.85 23.67 0.46
CA ALA A 54 4.92 23.76 -0.99
C ALA A 54 5.02 22.37 -1.65
N LEU A 55 5.82 21.47 -1.08
CA LEU A 55 5.94 20.09 -1.54
C LEU A 55 4.64 19.32 -1.37
N GLN A 56 3.95 19.51 -0.25
CA GLN A 56 2.67 18.87 0.01
C GLN A 56 1.59 19.35 -0.97
N ARG A 57 1.50 20.66 -1.23
CA ARG A 57 0.61 21.23 -2.26
C ARG A 57 0.92 20.67 -3.65
N LYS A 58 2.20 20.58 -4.03
CA LYS A 58 2.64 19.99 -5.30
C LYS A 58 2.21 18.53 -5.41
N TYR A 59 2.32 17.77 -4.31
CA TYR A 59 1.87 16.38 -4.26
C TYR A 59 0.36 16.26 -4.45
N ASP A 60 -0.43 17.05 -3.71
CA ASP A 60 -1.89 16.99 -3.73
C ASP A 60 -2.49 17.41 -5.08
N LEU A 61 -1.86 18.36 -5.79
CA LEU A 61 -2.27 18.76 -7.13
C LEU A 61 -1.99 17.68 -8.18
N LYS A 62 -0.87 16.95 -8.05
CA LYS A 62 -0.42 15.99 -9.07
C LYS A 62 -0.94 14.57 -8.86
N VAL A 63 -1.15 14.16 -7.62
CA VAL A 63 -1.41 12.76 -7.27
C VAL A 63 -2.87 12.55 -6.86
N PRO A 64 -3.65 11.76 -7.62
CA PRO A 64 -5.03 11.51 -7.27
C PRO A 64 -5.10 10.66 -5.98
N ARG A 65 -6.12 10.90 -5.15
CA ARG A 65 -6.31 10.20 -3.86
C ARG A 65 -6.18 8.68 -3.93
N ASN A 66 -6.65 8.07 -5.02
CA ASN A 66 -6.61 6.60 -5.20
C ASN A 66 -5.23 6.05 -5.57
N ALA A 67 -4.27 6.90 -5.92
CA ALA A 67 -2.89 6.50 -6.13
C ALA A 67 -2.14 6.27 -4.80
N THR A 68 -2.71 6.59 -3.64
CA THR A 68 -2.04 6.39 -2.35
C THR A 68 -1.94 4.93 -1.94
N VAL A 69 -0.73 4.45 -1.60
CA VAL A 69 -0.45 3.05 -1.19
C VAL A 69 -1.33 2.61 -0.02
N LYS A 70 -1.58 3.49 0.96
CA LYS A 70 -2.41 3.21 2.15
C LYS A 70 -3.86 2.81 1.81
N ARG A 71 -4.35 3.12 0.60
CA ARG A 71 -5.73 2.78 0.16
C ARG A 71 -5.84 1.40 -0.49
N LEU A 72 -4.72 0.74 -0.77
CA LEU A 72 -4.73 -0.63 -1.26
C LEU A 72 -5.22 -1.57 -0.17
N ARG A 73 -6.12 -2.48 -0.52
CA ARG A 73 -6.63 -3.51 0.38
C ARG A 73 -6.22 -4.89 -0.12
N ASN A 74 -5.61 -5.66 0.78
CA ASN A 74 -5.33 -7.07 0.51
C ASN A 74 -6.64 -7.85 0.31
N ARG A 75 -6.78 -8.50 -0.84
CA ARG A 75 -7.92 -9.34 -1.21
C ARG A 75 -7.43 -10.75 -1.54
N CYS A 76 -8.30 -11.72 -1.34
CA CYS A 76 -8.08 -13.08 -1.83
C CYS A 76 -7.95 -13.07 -3.36
N ARG A 77 -6.87 -13.62 -3.91
CA ARG A 77 -6.61 -13.63 -5.36
C ARG A 77 -7.68 -14.36 -6.18
N MET A 78 -8.28 -15.42 -5.63
CA MET A 78 -9.35 -16.17 -6.30
C MET A 78 -10.72 -15.49 -6.15
N THR A 79 -11.17 -15.32 -4.90
CA THR A 79 -12.55 -14.89 -4.63
C THR A 79 -12.75 -13.38 -4.51
N GLY A 80 -11.68 -12.60 -4.30
CA GLY A 80 -11.73 -11.15 -4.06
C GLY A 80 -12.18 -10.74 -2.66
N ARG A 81 -12.36 -11.70 -1.73
CA ARG A 81 -12.76 -11.44 -0.33
C ARG A 81 -11.71 -10.53 0.35
N GLY A 82 -12.16 -9.43 0.95
CA GLY A 82 -11.29 -8.42 1.57
C GLY A 82 -11.04 -8.58 3.07
N ARG A 83 -11.38 -9.75 3.66
CA ARG A 83 -11.21 -10.06 5.09
C ARG A 83 -10.63 -11.45 5.25
N GLY A 84 -9.80 -11.66 6.27
CA GLY A 84 -9.17 -12.95 6.57
C GLY A 84 -8.23 -13.41 5.45
N VAL A 85 -7.42 -12.50 4.90
CA VAL A 85 -6.46 -12.77 3.83
C VAL A 85 -5.08 -12.93 4.45
N TYR A 86 -4.47 -14.10 4.22
CA TYR A 86 -3.11 -14.35 4.67
C TYR A 86 -2.12 -13.75 3.67
N ARG A 87 -1.21 -12.88 4.13
CA ARG A 87 -0.26 -12.17 3.26
C ARG A 87 0.67 -13.14 2.50
N LYS A 88 1.15 -14.19 3.17
CA LYS A 88 2.05 -15.23 2.60
C LYS A 88 1.45 -15.90 1.37
N PHE A 89 0.18 -16.28 1.44
CA PHE A 89 -0.49 -17.04 0.38
C PHE A 89 -1.34 -16.17 -0.56
N ARG A 90 -1.61 -14.90 -0.19
CA ARG A 90 -2.56 -14.01 -0.89
C ARG A 90 -3.96 -14.63 -1.08
N LEU A 91 -4.33 -15.59 -0.23
CA LEU A 91 -5.60 -16.29 -0.23
C LEU A 91 -6.40 -15.96 1.03
N GLY A 92 -7.74 -15.98 0.87
CA GLY A 92 -8.66 -15.90 2.00
C GLY A 92 -8.70 -17.23 2.76
N ARG A 93 -9.04 -17.20 4.06
CA ARG A 93 -9.06 -18.37 4.94
C ARG A 93 -9.74 -19.63 4.38
N SER A 94 -10.90 -19.50 3.73
CA SER A 94 -11.66 -20.63 3.18
C SER A 94 -10.91 -21.25 2.00
N MET A 95 -10.49 -20.43 1.04
CA MET A 95 -9.74 -20.89 -0.13
C MET A 95 -8.38 -21.47 0.26
N LEU A 96 -7.73 -20.91 1.29
CA LEU A 96 -6.47 -21.45 1.79
C LEU A 96 -6.67 -22.84 2.40
N ARG A 97 -7.75 -23.04 3.16
CA ARG A 97 -8.08 -24.36 3.71
C ARG A 97 -8.34 -25.38 2.61
N GLU A 98 -9.13 -25.02 1.59
CA GLU A 98 -9.39 -25.89 0.44
C GLU A 98 -8.09 -26.26 -0.29
N ALA A 99 -7.27 -25.26 -0.62
CA ALA A 99 -5.99 -25.48 -1.31
C ALA A 99 -5.01 -26.32 -0.46
N ALA A 100 -4.98 -26.14 0.86
CA ALA A 100 -4.15 -26.92 1.76
C ALA A 100 -4.61 -28.38 1.84
N MET A 101 -5.93 -28.65 1.90
CA MET A 101 -6.45 -30.03 1.93
C MET A 101 -6.24 -30.75 0.60
N MET A 102 -6.22 -30.03 -0.52
CA MET A 102 -5.88 -30.57 -1.85
C MET A 102 -4.37 -30.77 -2.06
N GLY A 103 -3.52 -30.37 -1.11
CA GLY A 103 -2.06 -30.45 -1.27
C GLY A 103 -1.46 -29.42 -2.26
N LEU A 104 -2.24 -28.41 -2.70
CA LEU A 104 -1.77 -27.37 -3.62
C LEU A 104 -0.83 -26.35 -2.95
N VAL A 105 -0.76 -26.35 -1.62
CA VAL A 105 0.11 -25.45 -0.85
C VAL A 105 1.30 -26.25 -0.30
N PRO A 106 2.51 -26.07 -0.85
CA PRO A 106 3.68 -26.83 -0.43
C PRO A 106 4.00 -26.63 1.05
N GLY A 107 4.29 -27.74 1.75
CA GLY A 107 4.72 -27.73 3.14
C GLY A 107 3.65 -27.37 4.17
N VAL A 108 2.39 -27.17 3.76
CA VAL A 108 1.27 -26.93 4.70
C VAL A 108 0.63 -28.25 5.06
N ARG A 109 0.73 -28.62 6.33
CA ARG A 109 0.01 -29.75 6.94
C ARG A 109 -0.75 -29.28 8.18
N LYS A 110 -1.74 -30.06 8.62
CA LYS A 110 -2.30 -29.87 9.96
C LYS A 110 -1.18 -30.10 10.97
N SER A 111 -1.01 -29.15 11.87
CA SER A 111 0.01 -29.16 12.90
C SER A 111 -0.63 -29.49 14.25
N SER A 112 -0.08 -30.47 14.95
CA SER A 112 -0.36 -30.78 16.35
C SER A 112 0.97 -30.66 17.09
N TRP A 113 1.09 -29.62 17.89
CA TRP A 113 2.18 -29.41 18.85
C TRP A 113 1.57 -29.28 20.23
#